data_AF-X1DPI7-F1
#
_entry.id   AF-X1DPI7-F1
#
_cell.length_a   1.000
_cell.length_b   1.000
_cell.length_c   1.000
_cell.angle_alpha   90.00
_cell.angle_beta   90.00
_cell.angle_gamma   90.00
#
_symmetry.space_group_name_H-M   'P 1'
#
loop_
_entity.id
_entity.type
_entity.pdbx_description
1 polymer ?
#
loop_
_entity_poly.entity_id
_entity_poly.type
_entity_poly.pdbx_seq_one_letter_code
_entity_poly.pdbx_strand_id
1 'polypeptide(L)'
;LLIGLAAAKAICYSLNIPLIGVNHVLSHMYANFIENPDIKRPIVSLVASGGHTSIYLLKENDEFEILGSTLDDAAGEVLDKIARFLNIGYPGGPAIERISINTQRINFYFT
;
A
#
# COMPACT_ATOMS: atom_id res chain seq x y z
N LEU A 1 8.27 -3.62 -12.57
CA LEU A 1 9.48 -2.80 -12.24
C LEU A 1 10.29 -2.38 -13.48
N LEU A 2 10.75 -3.32 -14.32
CA LEU A 2 11.68 -3.01 -15.43
C LEU A 2 11.14 -2.03 -16.48
N ILE A 3 9.86 -2.15 -16.85
CA ILE A 3 9.24 -1.26 -17.85
C ILE A 3 9.30 0.21 -17.40
N GLY A 4 8.91 0.48 -16.15
CA GLY A 4 8.95 1.83 -15.58
C GLY A 4 10.38 2.39 -15.49
N LEU A 5 11.34 1.56 -15.06
CA LEU A 5 12.75 1.95 -15.00
C LEU A 5 13.32 2.26 -16.40
N ALA A 6 13.02 1.43 -17.40
CA ALA A 6 13.49 1.62 -18.77
C ALA A 6 12.90 2.90 -19.38
N ALA A 7 11.59 3.14 -19.19
CA ALA A 7 10.94 4.37 -19.63
C ALA A 7 11.55 5.61 -18.95
N ALA A 8 11.74 5.59 -17.63
CA ALA A 8 12.34 6.69 -16.89
C ALA A 8 13.77 7.01 -17.37
N LYS A 9 14.59 5.97 -17.59
CA LYS A 9 15.94 6.13 -18.17
C LYS A 9 15.90 6.77 -19.55
N ALA A 10 15.02 6.31 -20.44
CA ALA A 10 14.91 6.85 -21.79
C ALA A 10 14.51 8.34 -21.77
N ILE A 11 13.54 8.72 -20.92
CA ILE A 11 13.10 10.10 -20.75
C ILE A 11 14.24 10.97 -20.21
N CYS A 12 14.89 10.56 -19.10
CA CYS A 12 15.99 11.30 -18.49
C CYS A 12 17.17 11.46 -19.46
N TYR A 13 17.50 10.41 -20.21
CA TYR A 13 18.54 10.45 -21.23
C TYR A 13 18.21 11.43 -22.36
N SER A 14 16.98 11.38 -22.90
CA SER A 14 16.55 12.27 -24.00
C SER A 14 16.48 13.73 -23.58
N LEU A 15 16.16 14.02 -22.32
CA LEU A 15 16.02 15.38 -21.79
C LEU A 15 17.31 15.90 -21.13
N ASN A 16 18.35 15.08 -21.02
CA ASN A 16 19.58 15.39 -20.30
C ASN A 16 19.32 15.87 -18.85
N ILE A 17 18.42 15.17 -18.14
CA ILE A 17 18.08 15.44 -16.74
C ILE A 17 18.47 14.26 -15.85
N PRO A 18 18.74 14.47 -14.55
CA PRO A 18 19.06 13.38 -13.63
C PRO A 18 17.88 12.40 -13.47
N LEU A 19 18.20 11.13 -13.23
CA LEU A 19 17.24 10.10 -12.84
C LEU A 19 17.28 9.92 -11.32
N ILE A 20 16.12 10.02 -10.66
CA ILE A 20 15.98 9.80 -9.22
C ILE A 20 15.26 8.47 -8.99
N GLY A 21 15.91 7.54 -8.30
CA GLY A 21 15.29 6.29 -7.85
C GLY A 21 14.47 6.53 -6.59
N VAL A 22 13.26 5.97 -6.54
CA VAL A 22 12.35 6.08 -5.39
C VAL A 22 12.04 4.70 -4.83
N ASN A 23 12.02 4.60 -3.49
CA ASN A 23 11.60 3.39 -2.80
C ASN A 23 10.07 3.30 -2.80
N HIS A 24 9.53 2.21 -3.34
CA HIS A 24 8.09 1.99 -3.48
C HIS A 24 7.31 2.10 -2.16
N VAL A 25 7.85 1.53 -1.06
CA VAL A 25 7.21 1.55 0.26
C VAL A 25 7.28 2.95 0.87
N LEU A 26 8.43 3.62 0.74
CA LEU A 26 8.57 5.00 1.18
C LEU A 26 7.57 5.91 0.46
N SER A 27 7.36 5.71 -0.85
CA SER A 27 6.36 6.45 -1.62
C SER A 27 4.94 6.27 -1.09
N HIS A 28 4.56 5.08 -0.63
CA HIS A 28 3.24 4.86 0.01
C HIS A 28 3.08 5.69 1.28
N MET A 29 4.12 5.79 2.11
CA MET A 29 4.08 6.61 3.33
C MET A 29 4.03 8.10 2.98
N TYR A 30 4.82 8.53 1.99
CA TYR A 30 4.92 9.92 1.55
C TYR A 30 3.65 10.47 0.89
N ALA A 31 2.82 9.61 0.30
CA ALA A 31 1.56 10.01 -0.32
C ALA A 31 0.66 10.80 0.66
N ASN A 32 0.69 10.46 1.95
CA ASN A 32 -0.13 11.13 2.98
C ASN A 32 0.23 12.62 3.17
N PHE A 33 1.48 13.00 2.92
CA PHE A 33 1.95 14.38 3.09
C PHE A 33 1.48 15.31 1.95
N ILE A 34 1.01 14.74 0.82
CA ILE A 34 0.49 15.54 -0.31
C ILE A 34 -0.81 16.24 0.11
N GLU A 35 -1.73 15.50 0.72
CA GLU A 35 -3.01 16.04 1.19
C GLU A 35 -2.91 16.63 2.61
N ASN A 36 -1.91 16.22 3.39
CA ASN A 36 -1.73 16.61 4.78
C ASN A 36 -0.31 17.13 5.03
N PRO A 37 0.04 18.32 4.51
CA PRO A 37 1.39 18.87 4.59
C PRO A 37 1.86 19.15 6.03
N ASP A 38 0.93 19.28 6.97
CA ASP A 38 1.22 19.57 8.37
C ASP A 38 1.56 18.33 9.21
N ILE A 39 1.48 17.12 8.64
CA ILE A 39 1.91 15.90 9.34
C ILE A 39 3.40 16.03 9.67
N LYS A 40 3.72 15.92 10.95
CA LYS A 40 5.10 15.94 11.45
C LYS A 40 5.56 14.54 11.78
N ARG A 41 6.83 14.28 11.48
CA ARG A 41 7.52 13.04 11.82
C ARG A 41 8.11 13.13 13.24
N PRO A 42 8.34 12.00 13.92
CA PRO A 42 8.14 10.62 13.47
C PRO A 42 6.65 10.22 13.36
N ILE A 43 6.31 9.34 12.42
CA ILE A 43 4.95 8.80 12.25
C ILE A 43 4.94 7.28 12.19
N VAL A 44 3.85 6.68 12.68
CA VAL A 44 3.52 5.28 12.41
C VAL A 44 2.61 5.23 11.19
N SER A 45 2.98 4.43 10.19
CA SER A 45 2.21 4.26 8.95
C SER A 45 1.83 2.81 8.75
N LEU A 46 0.53 2.54 8.57
CA LEU A 46 0.03 1.27 8.09
C LEU A 46 -0.02 1.30 6.56
N VAL A 47 0.82 0.49 5.92
CA VAL A 47 0.75 0.28 4.46
C VAL A 47 -0.01 -1.01 4.20
N ALA A 48 -1.27 -0.87 3.80
CA ALA A 48 -2.14 -1.98 3.41
C ALA A 48 -2.50 -1.85 1.92
N SER A 49 -1.80 -2.61 1.08
CA SER A 49 -1.98 -2.66 -0.38
C SER A 49 -2.28 -4.09 -0.83
N GLY A 50 -2.40 -4.30 -2.15
CA GLY A 50 -2.54 -5.64 -2.73
C GLY A 50 -1.38 -6.58 -2.42
N GLY A 51 -0.17 -6.07 -2.16
CA GLY A 51 1.02 -6.90 -1.93
C GLY A 51 1.82 -6.53 -0.68
N HIS A 52 1.34 -5.60 0.14
CA HIS A 52 1.99 -5.22 1.39
C HIS A 52 0.94 -5.10 2.49
N THR A 53 1.26 -5.60 3.67
CA THR A 53 0.51 -5.35 4.91
C THR A 53 1.53 -5.27 6.01
N SER A 54 1.90 -4.05 6.38
CA SER A 54 2.98 -3.79 7.32
C SER A 54 2.81 -2.45 8.01
N ILE A 55 3.29 -2.39 9.25
CA ILE A 55 3.34 -1.20 10.09
C ILE A 55 4.78 -0.72 10.10
N TYR A 56 4.99 0.54 9.72
CA TYR A 56 6.30 1.17 9.67
C TYR A 56 6.36 2.35 10.65
N LEU A 57 7.51 2.58 11.26
CA LEU A 57 7.83 3.86 11.88
C LEU A 57 8.74 4.65 10.93
N LEU A 58 8.24 5.76 10.40
CA LEU A 58 9.01 6.71 9.59
C LEU A 58 9.63 7.76 10.52
N LYS A 59 10.96 7.82 10.54
CA LYS A 59 11.77 8.73 11.36
C LYS A 59 11.91 10.10 10.69
N GLU A 60 12.48 11.06 11.39
CA GLU A 60 12.66 12.43 10.90
C GLU A 60 13.62 12.54 9.70
N ASN A 61 14.57 11.61 9.58
CA ASN A 61 15.64 11.56 8.58
C ASN A 61 15.30 10.68 7.36
N ASP A 62 14.02 10.46 7.07
CA ASP A 62 13.50 9.61 5.97
C ASP A 62 13.81 8.11 6.12
N GLU A 63 14.53 7.70 7.17
CA GLU A 63 14.70 6.30 7.52
C GLU A 63 13.41 5.74 8.09
N PHE A 64 13.15 4.45 7.86
CA PHE A 64 12.00 3.78 8.41
C PHE A 64 12.37 2.40 8.93
N GLU A 65 11.65 1.96 9.96
CA GLU A 65 11.75 0.61 10.53
C GLU A 65 10.41 -0.11 10.42
N ILE A 66 10.47 -1.43 10.23
CA ILE A 66 9.27 -2.30 10.25
C ILE A 66 8.98 -2.62 11.71
N LEU A 67 7.80 -2.20 12.18
CA LEU A 67 7.29 -2.56 13.51
C LEU A 67 6.53 -3.89 13.48
N GLY A 68 5.94 -4.24 12.34
CA GLY A 68 5.26 -5.51 12.13
C GLY A 68 4.84 -5.70 10.68
N SER A 69 4.74 -6.94 10.23
CA SER A 69 4.27 -7.29 8.89
C SER A 69 3.43 -8.55 8.94
N THR A 70 2.59 -8.76 7.92
CA THR A 70 2.00 -10.08 7.68
C THR A 70 3.11 -11.12 7.51
N LEU A 71 2.82 -12.36 7.90
CA LEU A 71 3.70 -13.51 7.70
C LEU A 71 3.40 -14.24 6.39
N ASP A 72 2.22 -14.00 5.82
CA ASP A 72 1.70 -14.69 4.65
C ASP A 72 1.10 -13.70 3.64
N ASP A 73 -0.22 -13.68 3.51
CA ASP A 73 -0.92 -12.89 2.52
C ASP A 73 -1.07 -11.44 2.99
N ALA A 74 -0.94 -10.51 2.04
CA ALA A 74 -1.35 -9.13 2.28
C ALA A 74 -2.89 -9.04 2.38
N ALA A 75 -3.40 -8.08 3.16
CA ALA A 75 -4.83 -7.86 3.32
C ALA A 75 -5.56 -7.69 1.98
N GLY A 76 -4.97 -6.93 1.03
CA GLY A 76 -5.54 -6.79 -0.31
C GLY A 76 -5.55 -8.11 -1.10
N GLU A 77 -4.52 -8.93 -0.98
CA GLU A 77 -4.45 -10.25 -1.60
C GLU A 77 -5.51 -11.22 -1.04
N VAL A 78 -5.74 -11.21 0.28
CA VAL A 78 -6.80 -12.00 0.90
C VAL A 78 -8.17 -11.60 0.35
N LEU A 79 -8.44 -10.29 0.24
CA LEU A 79 -9.70 -9.80 -0.32
C LEU A 79 -9.89 -10.27 -1.77
N ASP A 80 -8.84 -10.25 -2.58
CA ASP A 80 -8.88 -10.75 -3.96
C ASP A 80 -9.11 -12.26 -4.03
N LYS A 81 -8.41 -13.03 -3.18
CA LYS A 81 -8.56 -14.50 -3.10
C LYS A 81 -9.98 -14.89 -2.69
N ILE A 82 -10.53 -14.24 -1.67
CA ILE A 82 -11.89 -14.49 -1.16
C ILE A 82 -12.94 -14.06 -2.18
N ALA A 83 -12.78 -12.91 -2.82
CA ALA A 83 -13.73 -12.48 -3.84
C ALA A 83 -13.78 -13.45 -5.04
N ARG A 84 -12.62 -13.98 -5.45
CA ARG A 84 -12.53 -15.04 -6.46
C ARG A 84 -13.19 -16.33 -5.99
N PHE A 85 -12.95 -16.75 -4.75
CA PHE A 85 -13.56 -17.96 -4.18
C PHE A 85 -15.10 -17.85 -4.13
N LEU A 86 -15.63 -16.68 -3.77
CA LEU A 86 -17.06 -16.40 -3.73
C LEU A 86 -17.66 -16.07 -5.11
N ASN A 87 -16.86 -16.02 -6.16
CA ASN A 87 -17.26 -15.64 -7.51
C ASN A 87 -17.97 -14.28 -7.60
N ILE A 88 -17.51 -13.29 -6.81
CA ILE A 88 -18.09 -11.94 -6.75
C ILE A 88 -17.28 -10.88 -7.52
N GLY A 89 -16.21 -11.31 -8.22
CA GLY A 89 -15.45 -10.49 -9.16
C GLY A 89 -14.06 -10.05 -8.68
N TYR A 90 -13.44 -9.15 -9.46
CA TYR A 90 -12.11 -8.57 -9.24
C TYR A 90 -12.11 -7.09 -9.68
N PRO A 91 -11.44 -6.16 -8.97
CA PRO A 91 -10.69 -6.34 -7.73
C PRO A 91 -11.60 -6.67 -6.54
N GLY A 92 -11.12 -7.55 -5.66
CA GLY A 92 -11.91 -8.17 -4.60
C GLY A 92 -12.27 -7.24 -3.47
N GLY A 93 -11.39 -6.30 -3.10
CA GLY A 93 -11.68 -5.30 -2.06
C GLY A 93 -12.97 -4.52 -2.33
N PRO A 94 -13.09 -3.80 -3.46
CA PRO A 94 -14.31 -3.09 -3.82
C PRO A 94 -15.54 -3.99 -4.00
N ALA A 95 -15.36 -5.23 -4.45
CA ALA A 95 -16.47 -6.18 -4.58
C ALA A 95 -17.04 -6.60 -3.22
N ILE A 96 -16.16 -6.92 -2.27
CA ILE A 96 -16.51 -7.28 -0.89
C ILE A 96 -17.15 -6.09 -0.16
N GLU A 97 -16.61 -4.88 -0.34
CA GLU A 97 -17.17 -3.67 0.27
C GLU A 97 -18.62 -3.41 -0.18
N ARG A 98 -18.92 -3.54 -1.47
CA ARG A 98 -20.28 -3.31 -1.99
C ARG A 98 -21.30 -4.26 -1.39
N ILE A 99 -20.95 -5.53 -1.19
CA ILE A 99 -21.86 -6.51 -0.60
C ILE A 99 -21.96 -6.36 0.92
N SER A 100 -20.91 -5.86 1.59
CA SER A 100 -20.89 -5.76 3.05
C SER A 100 -21.80 -4.66 3.60
N ILE A 101 -22.07 -3.61 2.82
CA ILE A 101 -22.92 -2.46 3.24
C ILE A 101 -24.30 -2.90 3.77
N ASN A 102 -24.90 -3.94 3.18
CA ASN A 102 -26.24 -4.41 3.53
C ASN A 102 -26.23 -5.68 4.41
N THR A 103 -25.08 -6.03 4.99
CA THR A 103 -24.94 -7.22 5.84
C THR A 103 -25.03 -6.90 7.32
N GLN A 104 -25.57 -7.82 8.12
CA GLN A 104 -25.56 -7.68 9.57
C GLN A 104 -24.15 -7.86 10.12
N ARG A 105 -23.71 -6.88 10.92
CA ARG A 105 -22.45 -6.97 11.66
C ARG A 105 -22.57 -8.04 12.75
N ILE A 106 -21.77 -9.09 12.63
CA ILE A 106 -21.62 -10.11 13.67
C ILE A 106 -20.36 -9.76 14.46
N ASN A 107 -20.49 -9.57 15.78
CA ASN A 107 -19.34 -9.30 16.64
C ASN A 107 -18.62 -10.61 16.93
N PHE A 108 -17.43 -10.78 16.35
CA PHE A 108 -16.51 -11.84 16.72
C PHE A 108 -15.55 -11.31 17.77
N TYR A 109 -15.49 -11.98 18.92
CA TYR A 109 -14.47 -11.75 19.94
C TYR A 109 -13.35 -12.76 19.68
N PHE A 110 -12.22 -12.27 19.21
CA PHE A 110 -11.00 -13.07 19.14
C PHE A 110 -10.35 -13.03 20.52
N THR A 111 -10.40 -14.16 21.22
CA THR A 111 -9.73 -14.40 22.52
C THR A 111 -8.29 -14.81 22.34
#